data_AF-A0A660YQV1-F1
#
_entry.id   AF-A0A660YQV1-F1
#
_cell.length_a   1.000
_cell.length_b   1.000
_cell.length_c   1.000
_cell.angle_alpha   90.00
_cell.angle_beta   90.00
_cell.angle_gamma   90.00
#
_symmetry.space_group_name_H-M   'P 1'
#
loop_
_entity.id
_entity.type
_entity.pdbx_description
1 polymer ?
#
loop_
_entity_poly.entity_id
_entity_poly.type
_entity_poly.pdbx_seq_one_letter_code
_entity_poly.pdbx_strand_id
1 'polypeptide(L)'
;QFMIGEIYYREYSKITIQPPLKTTFQRKKESLTKVIKSYAKAAKYRVAEWTTAASFRIGQVFEEFANALLTSPIPEGLTPDELVAYELQIKDMALPFQKKALETYTANVNRAEKNNVNNIWVSKSRDRIRILGNLINQHKHNQ
;
A
#
# COMPACT_ATOMS: atom_id res chain seq x y z
N GLN A 1 -18.25 10.54 -3.85
CA GLN A 1 -17.16 10.33 -2.84
C GLN A 1 -16.00 9.50 -3.37
N PHE A 2 -16.23 8.45 -4.15
CA PHE A 2 -15.16 7.71 -4.84
C PHE A 2 -14.25 8.62 -5.71
N MET A 3 -14.85 9.52 -6.51
CA MET A 3 -14.11 10.50 -7.32
C MET A 3 -13.19 11.44 -6.50
N ILE A 4 -13.56 11.76 -5.27
CA ILE A 4 -12.72 12.53 -4.35
C ILE A 4 -11.50 11.70 -3.93
N GLY A 5 -11.68 10.38 -3.74
CA GLY A 5 -10.57 9.44 -3.53
C GLY A 5 -9.58 9.45 -4.69
N GLU A 6 -10.06 9.45 -5.93
CA GLU A 6 -9.20 9.51 -7.12
C GLU A 6 -8.44 10.85 -7.24
N ILE A 7 -9.05 11.97 -6.83
CA ILE A 7 -8.34 13.27 -6.74
C ILE A 7 -7.19 13.18 -5.74
N TYR A 8 -7.45 12.71 -4.52
CA TYR A 8 -6.39 12.56 -3.52
C TYR A 8 -5.34 11.54 -3.94
N TYR A 9 -5.73 10.48 -4.66
CA TYR A 9 -4.80 9.49 -5.19
C TYR A 9 -3.81 10.14 -6.16
N ARG A 10 -4.29 10.98 -7.10
CA ARG A 10 -3.40 11.71 -8.02
C ARG A 10 -2.41 12.61 -7.28
N GLU A 11 -2.84 13.29 -6.23
CA GLU A 11 -1.94 14.12 -5.42
C GLU A 11 -0.93 13.27 -4.62
N TYR A 12 -1.36 12.12 -4.10
CA TYR A 12 -0.50 11.14 -3.45
C TYR A 12 0.57 10.57 -4.39
N SER A 13 0.20 10.21 -5.61
CA SER A 13 1.11 9.60 -6.60
C SER A 13 2.25 10.52 -7.01
N LYS A 14 2.08 11.84 -6.90
CA LYS A 14 3.11 12.84 -7.19
C LYS A 14 4.20 12.93 -6.12
N ILE A 15 3.97 12.41 -4.91
CA ILE A 15 4.91 12.52 -3.79
C ILE A 15 5.88 11.33 -3.82
N THR A 16 7.17 11.60 -3.90
CA THR A 16 8.24 10.59 -3.81
C THR A 16 8.79 10.47 -2.39
N ILE A 17 9.37 9.31 -2.07
CA ILE A 17 10.17 9.13 -0.85
C ILE A 17 11.64 9.23 -1.27
N GLN A 18 12.35 10.24 -0.77
CA GLN A 18 13.73 10.53 -1.13
C GLN A 18 14.44 11.28 0.01
N PRO A 19 15.78 11.34 0.02
CA PRO A 19 16.50 12.19 0.97
C PRO A 19 16.00 13.66 0.92
N PRO A 20 15.77 14.31 2.08
CA PRO A 20 15.84 13.79 3.44
C PRO A 20 14.62 12.93 3.81
N LEU A 21 14.87 11.63 4.02
CA LEU A 21 13.88 10.54 4.06
C LEU A 21 12.72 10.81 5.03
N LYS A 22 13.03 11.25 6.25
CA LYS A 22 12.05 11.50 7.31
C LYS A 22 10.96 12.48 6.87
N THR A 23 11.34 13.53 6.15
CA THR A 23 10.43 14.60 5.74
C THR A 23 9.52 14.14 4.60
N THR A 24 10.08 13.52 3.56
CA THR A 24 9.32 13.05 2.39
C THR A 24 8.44 11.87 2.75
N PHE A 25 8.91 10.98 3.65
CA PHE A 25 8.12 9.90 4.22
C PHE A 25 6.88 10.43 4.93
N GLN A 26 7.05 11.41 5.82
CA GLN A 26 5.93 11.96 6.59
C GLN A 26 4.92 12.66 5.66
N ARG A 27 5.38 13.44 4.67
CA ARG A 27 4.51 14.07 3.67
C ARG A 27 3.71 13.04 2.87
N LYS A 28 4.37 11.97 2.40
CA LYS A 28 3.68 10.90 1.64
C LYS A 28 2.70 10.13 2.54
N LYS A 29 3.02 9.91 3.82
CA LYS A 29 2.16 9.21 4.80
C LYS A 29 0.91 10.01 5.14
N GLU A 30 1.02 11.32 5.24
CA GLU A 30 -0.14 12.21 5.44
C GLU A 30 -1.07 12.18 4.22
N SER A 31 -0.50 12.22 3.02
CA SER A 31 -1.28 12.09 1.77
C SER A 31 -1.95 10.72 1.66
N LEU A 32 -1.23 9.64 1.95
CA LEU A 32 -1.77 8.27 2.04
C LEU A 32 -3.00 8.22 2.96
N THR A 33 -2.90 8.84 4.14
CA THR A 33 -4.00 8.88 5.11
C THR A 33 -5.24 9.60 4.55
N LYS A 34 -5.06 10.67 3.77
CA LYS A 34 -6.18 11.38 3.11
C LYS A 34 -6.86 10.49 2.07
N VAL A 35 -6.07 9.77 1.25
CA VAL A 35 -6.58 8.84 0.24
C VAL A 35 -7.41 7.73 0.88
N ILE A 36 -6.85 7.07 1.90
CA ILE A 36 -7.53 5.98 2.62
C ILE A 36 -8.84 6.47 3.23
N LYS A 37 -8.83 7.62 3.93
CA LYS A 37 -10.05 8.19 4.52
C LYS A 37 -11.13 8.46 3.47
N SER A 38 -10.76 8.89 2.26
CA SER A 38 -11.71 9.17 1.19
C SER A 38 -12.33 7.89 0.62
N TYR A 39 -11.51 6.87 0.29
CA TYR A 39 -12.03 5.59 -0.18
C TYR A 39 -12.84 4.86 0.90
N ALA A 40 -12.42 4.93 2.17
CA ALA A 40 -13.18 4.34 3.27
C ALA A 40 -14.57 4.97 3.44
N LYS A 41 -14.74 6.26 3.10
CA LYS A 41 -16.07 6.88 3.04
C LYS A 41 -16.87 6.37 1.85
N ALA A 42 -16.25 6.23 0.67
CA ALA A 42 -16.91 5.68 -0.52
C ALA A 42 -17.40 4.23 -0.29
N ALA A 43 -16.65 3.42 0.47
CA ALA A 43 -17.03 2.07 0.87
C ALA A 43 -18.31 2.00 1.72
N LYS A 44 -18.74 3.10 2.36
CA LYS A 44 -19.95 3.14 3.20
C LYS A 44 -21.26 3.16 2.41
N TYR A 45 -21.22 3.46 1.11
CA TYR A 45 -22.43 3.61 0.28
C TYR A 45 -23.06 2.29 -0.17
N ARG A 46 -22.56 1.15 0.33
CA ARG A 46 -23.12 -0.22 0.21
C ARG A 46 -23.37 -0.76 -1.19
N VAL A 47 -23.06 -0.03 -2.25
CA VAL A 47 -23.00 -0.58 -3.60
C VAL A 47 -21.78 -1.50 -3.69
N ALA A 48 -22.02 -2.76 -4.07
CA ALA A 48 -21.01 -3.81 -4.10
C ALA A 48 -19.78 -3.40 -4.91
N GLU A 49 -19.98 -2.89 -6.13
CA GLU A 49 -18.92 -2.44 -7.01
C GLU A 49 -18.04 -1.35 -6.38
N TRP A 50 -18.65 -0.24 -5.93
CA TRP A 50 -17.91 0.86 -5.30
C TRP A 50 -17.17 0.43 -4.04
N THR A 51 -17.74 -0.51 -3.28
CA THR A 51 -17.07 -0.99 -2.07
C THR A 51 -15.86 -1.84 -2.43
N THR A 52 -15.98 -2.76 -3.40
CA THR A 52 -14.85 -3.59 -3.83
C THR A 52 -13.74 -2.77 -4.49
N ALA A 53 -14.10 -1.76 -5.28
CA ALA A 53 -13.18 -0.82 -5.89
C ALA A 53 -12.43 0.00 -4.83
N ALA A 54 -13.16 0.57 -3.86
CA ALA A 54 -12.57 1.36 -2.78
C ALA A 54 -11.60 0.54 -1.93
N SER A 55 -11.99 -0.67 -1.53
CA SER A 55 -11.11 -1.57 -0.77
C SER A 55 -9.86 -1.96 -1.56
N PHE A 56 -10.01 -2.28 -2.86
CA PHE A 56 -8.86 -2.54 -3.73
C PHE A 56 -7.92 -1.33 -3.78
N ARG A 57 -8.44 -0.11 -3.98
CA ARG A 57 -7.65 1.11 -4.00
C ARG A 57 -6.93 1.38 -2.68
N ILE A 58 -7.54 1.07 -1.54
CA ILE A 58 -6.88 1.17 -0.22
C ILE A 58 -5.70 0.20 -0.13
N GLY A 59 -5.88 -1.05 -0.55
CA GLY A 59 -4.78 -2.03 -0.61
C GLY A 59 -3.66 -1.54 -1.52
N GLN A 60 -4.02 -1.01 -2.69
CA GLN A 60 -3.08 -0.49 -3.69
C GLN A 60 -2.21 0.64 -3.14
N VAL A 61 -2.80 1.62 -2.44
CA VAL A 61 -2.00 2.73 -1.90
C VAL A 61 -1.07 2.32 -0.76
N PHE A 62 -1.47 1.34 0.07
CA PHE A 62 -0.55 0.77 1.06
C PHE A 62 0.63 0.07 0.40
N GLU A 63 0.36 -0.68 -0.66
CA GLU A 63 1.37 -1.41 -1.42
C GLU A 63 2.35 -0.46 -2.12
N GLU A 64 1.84 0.55 -2.81
CA GLU A 64 2.63 1.60 -3.45
C GLU A 64 3.50 2.36 -2.43
N PHE A 65 2.99 2.58 -1.22
CA PHE A 65 3.75 3.23 -0.16
C PHE A 65 4.94 2.37 0.30
N ALA A 66 4.71 1.06 0.47
CA ALA A 66 5.78 0.11 0.80
C ALA A 66 6.83 0.05 -0.32
N ASN A 67 6.41 -0.01 -1.58
CA ASN A 67 7.32 -0.03 -2.71
C ASN A 67 8.13 1.26 -2.81
N ALA A 68 7.50 2.43 -2.59
CA ALA A 68 8.19 3.71 -2.59
C ALA A 68 9.27 3.82 -1.50
N LEU A 69 9.12 3.12 -0.36
CA LEU A 69 10.19 2.99 0.64
C LEU A 69 11.33 2.13 0.11
N LEU A 70 11.01 0.92 -0.37
CA LEU A 70 11.98 -0.08 -0.83
C LEU A 70 12.80 0.39 -2.02
N THR A 71 12.23 1.23 -2.88
CA THR A 71 12.91 1.80 -4.06
C THR A 71 13.33 3.25 -3.85
N SER A 72 13.36 3.74 -2.60
CA SER A 72 13.82 5.09 -2.32
C SER A 72 15.33 5.22 -2.58
N PRO A 73 15.80 6.38 -3.07
CA PRO A 73 17.23 6.61 -3.27
C PRO A 73 18.03 6.46 -1.97
N ILE A 74 19.13 5.74 -2.05
CA ILE A 74 20.08 5.57 -0.95
C ILE A 74 20.83 6.89 -0.71
N PRO A 75 20.97 7.37 0.54
CA PRO A 75 21.78 8.54 0.87
C PRO A 75 23.24 8.36 0.45
N GLU A 76 23.87 9.43 -0.04
CA GLU A 76 25.31 9.44 -0.34
C GLU A 76 26.15 9.38 0.94
N GLY A 77 27.36 8.82 0.84
CA GLY A 77 28.36 8.85 1.92
C GLY A 77 28.22 7.76 2.99
N LEU A 78 27.36 6.75 2.77
CA LEU A 78 27.29 5.58 3.66
C LEU A 78 28.47 4.64 3.45
N THR A 79 29.05 4.16 4.54
CA THR A 79 29.98 3.02 4.54
C THR A 79 29.25 1.71 4.20
N PRO A 80 29.97 0.62 3.86
CA PRO A 80 29.34 -0.67 3.59
C PRO A 80 28.44 -1.18 4.73
N ASP A 81 28.86 -1.03 5.98
CA ASP A 81 28.08 -1.46 7.15
C ASP A 81 26.83 -0.60 7.35
N GLU A 82 26.95 0.72 7.14
CA GLU A 82 25.82 1.64 7.21
C GLU A 82 24.81 1.42 6.07
N LEU A 83 25.28 1.04 4.88
CA LEU A 83 24.42 0.68 3.76
C LEU A 83 23.55 -0.54 4.11
N VAL A 84 24.15 -1.58 4.68
CA VAL A 84 23.42 -2.79 5.11
C VAL A 84 22.39 -2.44 6.20
N ALA A 85 22.78 -1.65 7.20
CA ALA A 85 21.89 -1.19 8.25
C ALA A 85 20.72 -0.35 7.70
N TYR A 86 21.01 0.53 6.74
CA TYR A 86 20.02 1.37 6.07
C TYR A 86 19.01 0.52 5.28
N GLU A 87 19.47 -0.44 4.48
CA GLU A 87 18.60 -1.33 3.72
C GLU A 87 17.68 -2.15 4.63
N LEU A 88 18.21 -2.66 5.75
CA LEU A 88 17.42 -3.38 6.75
C LEU A 88 16.35 -2.48 7.37
N GLN A 89 16.72 -1.25 7.76
CA GLN A 89 15.77 -0.28 8.31
C GLN A 89 14.64 0.02 7.31
N ILE A 90 14.96 0.21 6.02
CA ILE A 90 13.95 0.44 4.98
C ILE A 90 13.02 -0.77 4.83
N LYS A 91 13.54 -2.00 4.84
CA LYS A 91 12.74 -3.23 4.81
C LYS A 91 11.79 -3.33 6.00
N ASP A 92 12.28 -3.06 7.21
CA ASP A 92 11.47 -3.07 8.44
C ASP A 92 10.39 -1.99 8.43
N MET A 93 10.69 -0.80 7.90
CA MET A 93 9.72 0.27 7.71
C MET A 93 8.64 -0.08 6.68
N ALA A 94 8.98 -0.81 5.61
CA ALA A 94 8.06 -1.16 4.51
C ALA A 94 7.13 -2.33 4.86
N LEU A 95 7.62 -3.32 5.60
CA LEU A 95 6.89 -4.53 5.99
C LEU A 95 5.48 -4.29 6.58
N PRO A 96 5.27 -3.36 7.55
CA PRO A 96 3.93 -3.11 8.08
C PRO A 96 2.94 -2.58 7.03
N PHE A 97 3.42 -1.89 5.99
CA PHE A 97 2.56 -1.42 4.89
C PHE A 97 2.24 -2.54 3.90
N GLN A 98 3.20 -3.43 3.60
CA GLN A 98 2.94 -4.65 2.82
C GLN A 98 1.88 -5.53 3.49
N LYS A 99 1.99 -5.73 4.81
CA LYS A 99 0.99 -6.48 5.61
C LYS A 99 -0.39 -5.84 5.54
N LYS A 100 -0.50 -4.52 5.73
CA LYS A 100 -1.77 -3.79 5.61
C LYS A 100 -2.38 -3.88 4.21
N ALA A 101 -1.56 -3.85 3.16
CA ALA A 101 -2.03 -4.07 1.79
C ALA A 101 -2.64 -5.48 1.65
N LEU A 102 -1.90 -6.51 2.07
CA LEU A 102 -2.34 -7.90 2.04
C LEU A 102 -3.64 -8.11 2.84
N GLU A 103 -3.71 -7.59 4.05
CA GLU A 103 -4.91 -7.63 4.91
C GLU A 103 -6.11 -6.97 4.23
N THR A 104 -5.91 -5.81 3.61
CA THR A 104 -6.98 -5.07 2.92
C THR A 104 -7.50 -5.84 1.71
N TYR A 105 -6.61 -6.38 0.86
CA TYR A 105 -7.03 -7.19 -0.28
C TYR A 105 -7.75 -8.47 0.16
N THR A 106 -7.26 -9.12 1.22
CA THR A 106 -7.88 -10.33 1.79
C THR A 106 -9.27 -10.04 2.32
N ALA A 107 -9.43 -8.96 3.07
CA ALA A 107 -10.74 -8.51 3.56
C ALA A 107 -11.70 -8.20 2.40
N ASN A 108 -11.21 -7.61 1.31
CA ASN A 108 -12.01 -7.34 0.12
C ASN A 108 -12.55 -8.63 -0.51
N VAL A 109 -11.68 -9.62 -0.73
CA VAL A 109 -12.04 -10.92 -1.31
C VAL A 109 -13.02 -11.66 -0.41
N ASN A 110 -12.71 -11.78 0.88
CA ASN A 110 -13.57 -12.47 1.85
C ASN A 110 -14.96 -11.85 1.93
N ARG A 111 -15.05 -10.51 1.89
CA ARG A 111 -16.35 -9.81 1.88
C ARG A 111 -17.09 -10.05 0.57
N ALA A 112 -16.41 -10.02 -0.56
CA ALA A 112 -17.03 -10.25 -1.86
C ALA A 112 -17.61 -11.67 -1.96
N GLU A 113 -16.87 -12.68 -1.50
CA GLU A 113 -17.30 -14.08 -1.47
C GLU A 113 -18.54 -14.28 -0.59
N LYS A 114 -18.55 -13.71 0.61
CA LYS A 114 -19.73 -13.74 1.51
C LYS A 114 -20.99 -13.13 0.89
N ASN A 115 -20.85 -12.22 -0.07
CA ASN A 115 -21.96 -11.53 -0.71
C ASN A 115 -22.18 -12.00 -2.16
N ASN A 116 -21.54 -13.09 -2.61
CA ASN A 116 -21.59 -13.60 -3.99
C ASN A 116 -21.24 -12.53 -5.05
N VAL A 117 -20.32 -11.62 -4.72
CA VAL A 117 -19.84 -10.58 -5.64
C VAL A 117 -18.58 -11.07 -6.33
N ASN A 118 -18.60 -11.12 -7.66
CA ASN A 118 -17.41 -11.39 -8.47
C ASN A 118 -17.24 -10.30 -9.52
N ASN A 119 -16.17 -9.51 -9.42
CA ASN A 119 -15.87 -8.43 -10.35
C ASN A 119 -14.36 -8.24 -10.50
N ILE A 120 -13.98 -7.31 -11.37
CA ILE A 120 -12.57 -7.04 -11.70
C ILE A 120 -11.72 -6.67 -10.47
N TRP A 121 -12.28 -5.97 -9.49
CA TRP A 121 -11.54 -5.55 -8.30
C TRP A 121 -11.26 -6.72 -7.36
N VAL A 122 -12.21 -7.65 -7.25
CA VAL A 122 -12.02 -8.90 -6.49
C VAL A 122 -10.95 -9.77 -7.16
N SER A 123 -11.00 -9.91 -8.49
CA SER A 123 -9.97 -10.64 -9.25
C SER A 123 -8.58 -10.04 -9.02
N LYS A 124 -8.44 -8.72 -9.18
CA LYS A 124 -7.18 -8.03 -8.93
C LYS A 124 -6.71 -8.16 -7.49
N SER A 125 -7.61 -8.12 -6.50
CA SER A 125 -7.25 -8.37 -5.09
C SER A 125 -6.67 -9.77 -4.90
N ARG A 126 -7.23 -10.83 -5.51
CA ARG A 126 -6.67 -12.19 -5.43
C ARG A 126 -5.25 -12.27 -5.99
N ASP A 127 -5.00 -11.63 -7.13
CA ASP A 127 -3.67 -11.57 -7.72
C ASP A 127 -2.66 -10.89 -6.79
N ARG A 128 -3.04 -9.74 -6.21
CA ARG A 128 -2.17 -9.03 -5.27
C ARG A 128 -1.91 -9.83 -4.00
N ILE A 129 -2.90 -10.56 -3.47
CA ILE A 129 -2.72 -11.45 -2.30
C ILE A 129 -1.63 -12.47 -2.57
N ARG A 130 -1.68 -13.16 -3.72
CA ARG A 130 -0.68 -14.17 -4.10
C ARG A 130 0.72 -13.56 -4.19
N ILE A 131 0.84 -12.42 -4.87
CA ILE A 131 2.13 -11.75 -5.08
C ILE A 131 2.72 -11.26 -3.75
N LEU A 132 1.92 -10.56 -2.93
CA LEU A 132 2.38 -10.03 -1.65
C LEU A 132 2.67 -11.12 -0.63
N GLY A 133 1.88 -12.19 -0.60
CA GLY A 133 2.14 -13.35 0.24
C GLY A 133 3.52 -13.95 -0.03
N ASN A 134 3.87 -14.12 -1.31
CA ASN A 134 5.18 -14.63 -1.70
C ASN A 134 6.31 -13.68 -1.30
N LEU A 135 6.17 -12.38 -1.58
CA LEU A 135 7.16 -11.35 -1.22
C LEU A 135 7.42 -11.33 0.29
N ILE A 136 6.36 -11.25 1.10
CA ILE A 136 6.47 -11.19 2.56
C ILE A 136 7.13 -12.47 3.12
N ASN A 137 6.85 -13.64 2.54
CA ASN A 137 7.48 -14.89 2.97
C ASN A 137 8.98 -14.91 2.64
N GLN A 138 9.40 -14.40 1.48
CA GLN A 138 10.82 -14.27 1.14
C GLN A 138 11.57 -13.37 2.13
N HIS A 139 10.96 -12.28 2.57
CA HIS A 139 11.56 -11.40 3.58
C HIS A 139 11.78 -12.10 4.94
N LYS A 140 10.94 -13.06 5.32
CA LYS A 140 11.09 -13.81 6.58
C LYS A 140 12.21 -14.85 6.55
N HIS A 141 12.59 -15.35 5.37
CA HIS A 141 13.65 -16.35 5.24
C HIS A 141 15.05 -15.73 5.11
N ASN A 142 15.13 -14.43 4.85
CA ASN A 142 16.37 -13.68 4.68
C ASN A 142 16.73 -12.82 5.92
N GLN A 143 16.07 -13.06 7.05
CA GLN A 143 16.37 -12.51 8.39
C GLN A 143 16.83 -13.65 9.29
#